data_AF-A0A1V4R1Z3-F1
#
_entry.id   AF-A0A1V4R1Z3-F1
#
_cell.length_a   1.000
_cell.length_b   1.000
_cell.length_c   1.000
_cell.angle_alpha   90.00
_cell.angle_beta   90.00
_cell.angle_gamma   90.00
#
_symmetry.space_group_name_H-M   'P 1'
#
loop_
_entity.id
_entity.type
_entity.pdbx_description
1 polymer ?
#
loop_
_entity_poly.entity_id
_entity_poly.type
_entity_poly.pdbx_seq_one_letter_code
_entity_poly.pdbx_strand_id
1 'polypeptide(L)'
;MSLFFALTVAAFAAFSCSDRSPVSPGSIEENGLVKLDLRLSKVSEQAIDKVLVTAEHPSMEPVSGALTVTGKTATGSLKVLPGKWRVIVDAFSGNTLCYHGEVGPVDVVAGKSTDIPSMKLHATRDLVADRIFIADTDWNELDRVEEGQEVLLVLVYKNTGSAEAAGWREEAFLDGAERGHTNDMALGAGETKRIGQKWTAVAGTHTVEFRLDTENVIGESDESNNTISLTFTIQPPVDLMAEKVYIRWSETKDRVDPKDLVAGCVVDLVLRCRNEGSADAVGWRFEAYLDEVLLCSKDDASIPAGKDWLLWCPDWTATEGTHTIKFRLDTDDVIKEKDETNNTASLTFTVRPAISADIDLIAEEVFITRAGENEPIDPNSLTEGDEVDLNLNYRNAGSADATGWRFEVYLDGALVGYLEDVSRPAKETGILWYQWTAEAGP
;
A
#
# COMPACT_ATOMS: atom_id res chain seq x y z
N MET A 1 -67.13 1.23 -23.37
CA MET A 1 -67.55 2.29 -24.32
C MET A 1 -66.47 2.36 -25.38
N SER A 2 -66.59 1.76 -26.58
CA SER A 2 -67.54 2.11 -27.68
C SER A 2 -67.26 3.55 -28.14
N LEU A 3 -66.89 3.91 -29.37
CA LEU A 3 -67.36 3.59 -30.74
C LEU A 3 -66.26 4.13 -31.71
N PHE A 4 -65.80 3.46 -32.77
CA PHE A 4 -66.36 3.36 -34.14
C PHE A 4 -66.46 4.66 -34.99
N PHE A 5 -65.73 4.64 -36.12
CA PHE A 5 -66.02 5.12 -37.50
C PHE A 5 -66.51 6.55 -37.80
N ALA A 6 -65.90 7.18 -38.82
CA ALA A 6 -66.52 7.63 -40.10
C ALA A 6 -65.57 8.60 -40.84
N LEU A 7 -64.81 8.14 -41.84
CA LEU A 7 -65.00 8.35 -43.30
C LEU A 7 -66.08 9.35 -43.78
N THR A 8 -65.76 9.97 -44.94
CA THR A 8 -66.57 10.72 -45.94
C THR A 8 -67.01 12.15 -45.62
N VAL A 9 -67.12 13.13 -46.54
CA VAL A 9 -66.58 13.48 -47.89
C VAL A 9 -67.11 14.90 -48.21
N ALA A 10 -66.51 15.58 -49.21
CA ALA A 10 -67.04 16.73 -50.00
C ALA A 10 -67.00 18.14 -49.37
N ALA A 11 -66.72 19.25 -50.07
CA ALA A 11 -66.42 19.49 -51.49
C ALA A 11 -65.96 20.96 -51.71
N PHE A 12 -65.07 21.13 -52.71
CA PHE A 12 -64.97 22.17 -53.74
C PHE A 12 -64.91 23.69 -53.42
N ALA A 13 -63.79 24.31 -53.85
CA ALA A 13 -63.71 25.40 -54.86
C ALA A 13 -62.22 25.58 -55.24
N ALA A 14 -61.71 25.04 -56.35
CA ALA A 14 -61.71 25.59 -57.72
C ALA A 14 -61.04 26.97 -57.87
N PHE A 15 -59.82 27.01 -58.42
CA PHE A 15 -59.37 28.01 -59.42
C PHE A 15 -58.23 27.44 -60.27
N SER A 16 -58.09 28.00 -61.46
CA SER A 16 -57.96 27.33 -62.76
C SER A 16 -56.56 26.98 -63.27
N CYS A 17 -56.55 26.01 -64.19
CA CYS A 17 -55.52 25.57 -65.11
C CYS A 17 -54.71 26.68 -65.80
N SER A 18 -53.42 26.40 -66.01
CA SER A 18 -52.74 26.69 -67.26
C SER A 18 -52.31 25.34 -67.86
N ASP A 19 -52.80 25.07 -69.05
CA ASP A 19 -52.66 23.84 -69.80
C ASP A 19 -51.19 23.52 -70.14
N ARG A 20 -50.74 22.33 -69.73
CA ARG A 20 -49.98 21.46 -70.62
C ARG A 20 -50.54 20.04 -70.53
N SER A 21 -51.01 19.57 -71.68
CA SER A 21 -51.55 18.25 -71.96
C SER A 21 -50.71 17.08 -71.40
N PRO A 22 -51.35 15.92 -71.15
CA PRO A 22 -50.73 14.76 -70.55
C PRO A 22 -49.65 14.19 -71.47
N VAL A 23 -48.45 14.01 -70.93
CA VAL A 23 -47.45 13.15 -71.55
C VAL A 23 -47.91 11.70 -71.35
N SER A 24 -48.06 10.97 -72.45
CA SER A 24 -48.31 9.52 -72.46
C SER A 24 -47.37 8.77 -71.50
N PRO A 25 -47.81 7.65 -70.90
CA PRO A 25 -46.91 6.73 -70.21
C PRO A 25 -46.03 6.05 -71.27
N GLY A 26 -44.84 6.61 -71.47
CA GLY A 26 -44.00 6.29 -72.62
C GLY A 26 -42.56 6.74 -72.45
N SER A 27 -41.98 6.53 -71.28
CA SER A 27 -40.56 6.19 -71.17
C SER A 27 -40.39 5.49 -69.83
N ILE A 28 -40.17 4.18 -69.89
CA ILE A 28 -39.31 3.56 -68.88
C ILE A 28 -38.04 4.41 -69.00
N GLU A 29 -37.74 5.28 -68.04
CA GLU A 29 -36.42 5.90 -68.01
C GLU A 29 -35.47 4.71 -67.86
N GLU A 30 -34.86 4.28 -68.96
CA GLU A 30 -33.90 3.21 -68.93
C GLU A 30 -32.75 3.72 -68.07
N ASN A 31 -32.68 3.25 -66.82
CA ASN A 31 -31.56 3.56 -65.95
C ASN A 31 -30.26 3.28 -66.71
N GLY A 32 -29.26 4.15 -66.52
CA GLY A 32 -27.91 3.83 -66.92
C GLY A 32 -27.30 2.80 -65.97
N LEU A 33 -26.26 2.12 -66.45
CA LEU A 33 -25.42 1.26 -65.62
C LEU A 33 -24.06 1.94 -65.45
N VAL A 34 -23.67 2.18 -64.20
CA VAL A 34 -22.27 2.47 -63.87
C VAL A 34 -21.61 1.12 -63.68
N LYS A 35 -20.68 0.74 -64.55
CA LYS A 35 -19.87 -0.47 -64.40
C LYS A 35 -18.59 -0.14 -63.66
N LEU A 36 -18.26 -0.99 -62.71
CA LEU A 36 -17.09 -0.87 -61.87
C LEU A 36 -16.20 -2.09 -62.09
N ASP A 37 -15.01 -1.84 -62.61
CA ASP A 37 -13.92 -2.81 -62.70
C ASP A 37 -12.71 -2.21 -61.97
N LEU A 38 -12.60 -2.55 -60.69
CA LEU A 38 -11.54 -2.05 -59.83
C LEU A 38 -10.41 -3.06 -59.77
N ARG A 39 -9.20 -2.62 -60.10
CA ARG A 39 -7.97 -3.38 -59.89
C ARG A 39 -7.40 -3.05 -58.52
N LEU A 40 -7.51 -4.00 -57.59
CA LEU A 40 -6.88 -3.93 -56.29
C LEU A 40 -5.37 -4.04 -56.50
N SER A 41 -4.62 -3.06 -56.00
CA SER A 41 -3.18 -3.00 -56.24
C SER A 41 -2.47 -4.16 -55.53
N LYS A 42 -1.22 -4.43 -55.91
CA LYS A 42 -0.36 -5.50 -55.36
C LYS A 42 0.08 -5.24 -53.90
N VAL A 43 -0.44 -4.21 -53.24
CA VAL A 43 0.24 -3.52 -52.13
C VAL A 43 -0.39 -3.82 -50.76
N SER A 44 -1.63 -4.31 -50.68
CA SER A 44 -2.14 -4.81 -49.39
C SER A 44 -1.65 -6.24 -49.19
N GLU A 45 -0.92 -6.47 -48.09
CA GLU A 45 -0.58 -7.83 -47.64
C GLU A 45 -1.83 -8.55 -47.11
N GLN A 46 -2.84 -7.78 -46.66
CA GLN A 46 -4.17 -8.28 -46.36
C GLN A 46 -5.03 -8.42 -47.62
N ALA A 47 -5.79 -9.52 -47.70
CA ALA A 47 -6.79 -9.71 -48.74
C ALA A 47 -7.98 -8.78 -48.49
N ILE A 48 -8.28 -7.90 -49.44
CA ILE A 48 -9.57 -7.19 -49.48
C ILE A 48 -10.65 -8.25 -49.70
N ASP A 49 -11.63 -8.34 -48.81
CA ASP A 49 -12.73 -9.29 -48.90
C ASP A 49 -14.07 -8.61 -49.26
N LYS A 50 -14.16 -7.30 -49.07
CA LYS A 50 -15.37 -6.52 -49.31
C LYS A 50 -15.06 -5.17 -49.92
N VAL A 51 -15.78 -4.81 -50.98
CA VAL A 51 -15.75 -3.46 -51.58
C VAL A 51 -17.17 -2.95 -51.67
N LEU A 52 -17.45 -1.82 -51.02
CA LEU A 52 -18.72 -1.10 -51.07
C LEU A 52 -18.57 0.13 -51.96
N VAL A 53 -19.63 0.44 -52.69
CA VAL A 53 -19.65 1.56 -53.62
C VAL A 53 -20.94 2.32 -53.44
N THR A 54 -20.86 3.64 -53.41
CA THR A 54 -22.01 4.54 -53.29
C THR A 54 -21.97 5.58 -54.42
N ALA A 55 -23.01 5.63 -55.25
CA ALA A 55 -23.20 6.67 -56.24
C ALA A 55 -24.09 7.78 -55.66
N GLU A 56 -23.58 9.00 -55.62
CA GLU A 56 -24.25 10.19 -55.10
C GLU A 56 -24.57 11.18 -56.22
N HIS A 57 -25.77 11.76 -56.16
CA HIS A 57 -26.21 12.83 -57.06
C HIS A 57 -26.62 14.06 -56.23
N PRO A 58 -26.37 15.30 -56.71
CA PRO A 58 -26.74 16.51 -55.96
C PRO A 58 -28.23 16.67 -55.61
N SER A 59 -29.11 15.91 -56.27
CA SER A 59 -30.56 16.05 -56.17
C SER A 59 -31.33 14.72 -56.18
N MET A 60 -30.64 13.58 -56.04
CA MET A 60 -31.27 12.25 -55.98
C MET A 60 -30.66 11.46 -54.81
N GLU A 61 -31.43 10.49 -54.29
CA GLU A 61 -30.96 9.61 -53.23
C GLU A 61 -29.71 8.82 -53.66
N PRO A 62 -28.72 8.63 -52.77
CA PRO A 62 -27.56 7.79 -53.05
C PRO A 62 -27.95 6.34 -53.36
N VAL A 63 -27.22 5.71 -54.27
CA VAL A 63 -27.39 4.30 -54.63
C VAL A 63 -26.13 3.54 -54.25
N SER A 64 -26.24 2.59 -53.33
CA SER A 64 -25.11 1.80 -52.86
C SER A 64 -25.19 0.32 -53.26
N GLY A 65 -24.04 -0.34 -53.36
CA GLY A 65 -23.94 -1.77 -53.63
C GLY A 65 -22.55 -2.32 -53.33
N ALA A 66 -22.46 -3.64 -53.14
CA ALA A 66 -21.19 -4.34 -52.97
C ALA A 66 -20.67 -4.86 -54.32
N LEU A 67 -19.36 -4.79 -54.53
CA LEU A 67 -18.70 -5.44 -55.66
C LEU A 67 -18.31 -6.88 -55.31
N THR A 68 -18.24 -7.73 -56.32
CA THR A 68 -17.73 -9.10 -56.18
C THR A 68 -16.21 -9.06 -56.24
N VAL A 69 -15.54 -9.45 -55.15
CA VAL A 69 -14.09 -9.52 -55.08
C VAL A 69 -13.61 -10.90 -55.52
N THR A 70 -12.67 -10.94 -56.47
CA THR A 70 -12.03 -12.17 -56.95
C THR A 70 -10.55 -11.90 -57.21
N GLY A 71 -9.69 -12.49 -56.38
CA GLY A 71 -8.24 -12.26 -56.45
C GLY A 71 -7.90 -10.78 -56.26
N LYS A 72 -7.39 -10.13 -57.32
CA LYS A 72 -6.98 -8.71 -57.31
C LYS A 72 -7.96 -7.78 -58.04
N THR A 73 -9.18 -8.24 -58.25
CA THR A 73 -10.21 -7.48 -58.96
C THR A 73 -11.50 -7.45 -58.14
N ALA A 74 -12.14 -6.28 -58.09
CA ALA A 74 -13.49 -6.13 -57.57
C ALA A 74 -14.39 -5.61 -58.70
N THR A 75 -15.41 -6.39 -59.06
CA THR A 75 -16.26 -6.11 -60.23
C THR A 75 -17.74 -6.05 -59.87
N GLY A 76 -18.49 -5.17 -60.53
CA GLY A 76 -19.94 -5.04 -60.34
C GLY A 76 -20.52 -3.85 -61.08
N SER A 77 -21.79 -3.55 -60.82
CA SER A 77 -22.46 -2.41 -61.43
C SER A 77 -23.51 -1.81 -60.51
N LEU A 78 -23.64 -0.48 -60.54
CA LEU A 78 -24.74 0.25 -59.92
C LEU A 78 -25.72 0.73 -61.00
N LYS A 79 -27.01 0.48 -60.77
CA LYS A 79 -28.08 0.93 -61.66
C LYS A 79 -28.58 2.29 -61.15
N VAL A 80 -28.31 3.36 -61.89
CA VAL A 80 -28.63 4.74 -61.50
C VAL A 80 -29.38 5.46 -62.62
N LEU A 81 -30.12 6.52 -62.29
CA LEU A 81 -30.78 7.34 -63.31
C LEU A 81 -29.74 8.13 -64.13
N PRO A 82 -30.03 8.50 -65.38
CA PRO A 82 -29.13 9.33 -66.19
C PRO A 82 -28.80 10.66 -65.49
N GLY A 83 -27.55 11.10 -65.53
CA GLY A 83 -27.12 12.30 -64.82
C GLY A 83 -25.63 12.33 -64.48
N LYS A 84 -25.21 13.35 -63.72
CA LYS A 84 -23.83 13.50 -63.24
C LYS A 84 -23.70 12.95 -61.84
N TRP A 85 -22.99 11.84 -61.70
CA TRP A 85 -22.84 11.14 -60.42
C TRP A 85 -21.41 11.26 -59.89
N ARG A 86 -21.28 11.38 -58.56
CA ARG A 86 -20.03 11.12 -57.83
C ARG A 86 -20.11 9.69 -57.32
N VAL A 87 -19.03 8.91 -57.43
CA VAL A 87 -18.99 7.51 -57.01
C VAL A 87 -17.93 7.36 -55.92
N ILE A 88 -18.35 6.98 -54.71
CA ILE A 88 -17.50 6.68 -53.58
C ILE A 88 -17.22 5.18 -53.55
N VAL A 89 -15.99 4.79 -53.22
CA VAL A 89 -15.52 3.41 -53.13
C VAL A 89 -14.84 3.22 -51.77
N ASP A 90 -15.38 2.29 -50.98
CA ASP A 90 -14.81 1.85 -49.72
C ASP A 90 -14.36 0.39 -49.83
N ALA A 91 -13.11 0.08 -49.53
CA ALA A 91 -12.60 -1.30 -49.53
C ALA A 91 -12.20 -1.72 -48.12
N PHE A 92 -12.53 -2.96 -47.76
CA PHE A 92 -12.33 -3.51 -46.42
C PHE A 92 -11.57 -4.84 -46.45
N SER A 93 -10.84 -5.10 -45.37
CA SER A 93 -10.39 -6.43 -44.98
C SER A 93 -11.02 -6.75 -43.63
N GLY A 94 -11.92 -7.73 -43.59
CA GLY A 94 -12.79 -7.96 -42.44
C GLY A 94 -13.66 -6.72 -42.15
N ASN A 95 -13.46 -6.13 -40.97
CA ASN A 95 -14.17 -4.90 -40.55
C ASN A 95 -13.34 -3.62 -40.72
N THR A 96 -12.07 -3.73 -41.11
CA THR A 96 -11.16 -2.59 -41.24
C THR A 96 -11.37 -1.92 -42.59
N LEU A 97 -11.61 -0.60 -42.60
CA LEU A 97 -11.62 0.20 -43.82
C LEU A 97 -10.17 0.39 -44.30
N CYS A 98 -9.80 -0.32 -45.35
CA CYS A 98 -8.45 -0.23 -45.93
C CYS A 98 -8.33 0.92 -46.94
N TYR A 99 -9.45 1.45 -47.43
CA TYR A 99 -9.46 2.45 -48.48
C TYR A 99 -10.78 3.21 -48.56
N HIS A 100 -10.69 4.52 -48.76
CA HIS A 100 -11.79 5.40 -49.14
C HIS A 100 -11.37 6.25 -50.34
N GLY A 101 -12.17 6.28 -51.40
CA GLY A 101 -11.87 7.07 -52.59
C GLY A 101 -13.13 7.52 -53.31
N GLU A 102 -13.02 8.62 -54.05
CA GLU A 102 -14.10 9.15 -54.89
C GLU A 102 -13.69 9.24 -56.37
N VAL A 103 -14.66 9.01 -57.26
CA VAL A 103 -14.54 9.13 -58.70
C VAL A 103 -15.69 9.99 -59.23
N GLY A 104 -15.38 11.06 -59.95
CA GLY A 104 -16.37 11.82 -60.68
C GLY A 104 -16.07 13.32 -60.79
N PRO A 105 -17.02 14.10 -61.33
CA PRO A 105 -18.34 13.67 -61.78
C PRO A 105 -18.29 12.75 -63.02
N VAL A 106 -19.13 11.72 -63.04
CA VAL A 106 -19.29 10.75 -64.14
C VAL A 106 -20.63 10.98 -64.82
N ASP A 107 -20.61 11.22 -66.14
CA ASP A 107 -21.82 11.37 -66.95
C ASP A 107 -22.42 9.97 -67.27
N VAL A 108 -23.59 9.69 -66.71
CA VAL A 108 -24.35 8.45 -66.92
C VAL A 108 -25.46 8.69 -67.94
N VAL A 109 -25.50 7.87 -68.98
CA VAL A 109 -26.47 7.96 -70.08
C VAL A 109 -27.45 6.79 -70.02
N ALA A 110 -28.73 7.05 -70.30
CA ALA A 110 -29.79 6.04 -70.34
C ALA A 110 -29.42 4.86 -71.25
N GLY A 111 -29.68 3.64 -70.78
CA GLY A 111 -29.43 2.40 -71.53
C GLY A 111 -27.97 2.09 -71.86
N LYS A 112 -27.01 2.93 -71.41
CA LYS A 112 -25.57 2.74 -71.63
C LYS A 112 -24.86 2.30 -70.35
N SER A 113 -23.72 1.67 -70.57
CA SER A 113 -22.75 1.34 -69.54
C SER A 113 -21.67 2.42 -69.52
N THR A 114 -21.41 3.01 -68.37
CA THR A 114 -20.26 3.91 -68.15
C THR A 114 -19.25 3.20 -67.25
N ASP A 115 -18.05 2.97 -67.76
CA ASP A 115 -16.95 2.39 -66.98
C ASP A 115 -16.28 3.49 -66.15
N ILE A 116 -16.05 3.25 -64.87
CA ILE A 116 -15.22 4.14 -64.06
C ILE A 116 -13.72 3.80 -64.24
N PRO A 117 -12.82 4.80 -64.25
CA PRO A 117 -11.39 4.56 -64.27
C PRO A 117 -10.94 3.64 -63.13
N SER A 118 -9.99 2.74 -63.41
CA SER A 118 -9.42 1.88 -62.38
C SER A 118 -8.72 2.70 -61.30
N MET A 119 -9.16 2.58 -60.05
CA MET A 119 -8.58 3.25 -58.91
C MET A 119 -7.44 2.40 -58.31
N LYS A 120 -6.30 3.03 -57.99
CA LYS A 120 -5.22 2.33 -57.28
C LYS A 120 -5.50 2.40 -55.78
N LEU A 121 -5.71 1.23 -55.17
CA LEU A 121 -5.68 1.10 -53.71
C LEU A 121 -4.27 1.34 -53.21
N HIS A 122 -4.08 2.22 -52.24
CA HIS A 122 -2.81 2.33 -51.50
C HIS A 122 -2.98 1.57 -50.19
N ALA A 123 -2.00 0.74 -49.83
CA ALA A 123 -2.04 0.12 -48.51
C ALA A 123 -1.73 1.16 -47.44
N THR A 124 -2.48 1.09 -46.35
CA THR A 124 -2.39 2.01 -45.21
C THR A 124 -1.63 1.34 -44.07
N ARG A 125 -0.99 2.15 -43.23
CA ARG A 125 -0.36 1.74 -41.97
C ARG A 125 -1.02 2.55 -40.87
N ASP A 126 -1.21 1.95 -39.70
CA ASP A 126 -1.89 2.62 -38.59
C ASP A 126 -1.44 2.01 -37.26
N LEU A 127 -0.35 2.52 -36.69
CA LEU A 127 0.21 2.11 -35.42
C LEU A 127 -0.58 2.75 -34.29
N VAL A 128 -1.36 1.91 -33.60
CA VAL A 128 -2.17 2.32 -32.47
C VAL A 128 -1.50 1.88 -31.18
N ALA A 129 -1.30 2.83 -30.28
CA ALA A 129 -0.94 2.56 -28.89
C ALA A 129 -2.22 2.19 -28.11
N ASP A 130 -2.45 0.89 -27.89
CA ASP A 130 -3.76 0.34 -27.54
C ASP A 130 -4.05 0.37 -26.03
N ARG A 131 -3.09 -0.05 -25.20
CA ARG A 131 -3.28 -0.15 -23.74
C ARG A 131 -1.95 -0.13 -23.00
N ILE A 132 -1.94 0.47 -21.82
CA ILE A 132 -0.86 0.31 -20.83
C ILE A 132 -1.36 -0.47 -19.62
N PHE A 133 -0.52 -1.33 -19.06
CA PHE A 133 -0.71 -1.93 -17.74
C PHE A 133 0.63 -2.17 -17.05
N ILE A 134 0.60 -2.42 -15.74
CA ILE A 134 1.79 -2.79 -14.97
C ILE A 134 1.78 -4.30 -14.77
N ALA A 135 2.93 -4.94 -14.94
CA ALA A 135 3.08 -6.38 -14.80
C ALA A 135 4.25 -6.75 -13.89
N ASP A 136 4.24 -7.98 -13.38
CA ASP A 136 5.43 -8.60 -12.81
C ASP A 136 6.48 -8.90 -13.90
N THR A 137 7.64 -9.40 -13.49
CA THR A 137 8.73 -9.77 -14.42
C THR A 137 8.42 -11.00 -15.28
N ASP A 138 7.35 -11.74 -14.96
CA ASP A 138 6.81 -12.86 -15.72
C ASP A 138 5.66 -12.44 -16.65
N TRP A 139 5.43 -11.12 -16.81
CA TRP A 139 4.42 -10.50 -17.68
C TRP A 139 2.97 -10.74 -17.27
N ASN A 140 2.70 -11.06 -16.00
CA ASN A 140 1.35 -11.10 -15.45
C ASN A 140 0.95 -9.72 -15.00
N GLU A 141 -0.24 -9.27 -15.40
CA GLU A 141 -0.79 -7.98 -14.97
C GLU A 141 -1.00 -7.95 -13.45
N LEU A 142 -0.62 -6.84 -12.83
CA LEU A 142 -0.68 -6.61 -11.38
C LEU A 142 -1.84 -5.69 -11.03
N ASP A 143 -2.68 -6.11 -10.10
CA ASP A 143 -3.74 -5.27 -9.52
C ASP A 143 -3.19 -4.29 -8.47
N ARG A 144 -2.00 -4.55 -7.93
CA ARG A 144 -1.33 -3.73 -6.92
C ARG A 144 0.19 -3.80 -7.08
N VAL A 145 0.85 -2.68 -6.79
CA VAL A 145 2.30 -2.55 -6.82
C VAL A 145 2.77 -1.91 -5.50
N GLU A 146 3.82 -2.47 -4.92
CA GLU A 146 4.42 -1.99 -3.67
C GLU A 146 5.69 -1.17 -3.96
N GLU A 147 6.00 -0.20 -3.10
CA GLU A 147 7.26 0.54 -3.22
C GLU A 147 8.47 -0.41 -3.14
N GLY A 148 9.42 -0.24 -4.06
CA GLY A 148 10.61 -1.08 -4.17
C GLY A 148 10.41 -2.35 -5.00
N GLN A 149 9.18 -2.69 -5.41
CA GLN A 149 8.91 -3.83 -6.28
C GLN A 149 9.48 -3.60 -7.69
N GLU A 150 10.19 -4.59 -8.25
CA GLU A 150 10.57 -4.59 -9.68
C GLU A 150 9.36 -5.02 -10.53
N VAL A 151 8.95 -4.16 -11.46
CA VAL A 151 7.80 -4.35 -12.34
C VAL A 151 8.16 -4.03 -13.80
N LEU A 152 7.26 -4.41 -14.71
CA LEU A 152 7.26 -3.99 -16.11
C LEU A 152 6.15 -2.96 -16.34
N LEU A 153 6.49 -1.83 -16.94
CA LEU A 153 5.54 -0.93 -17.57
C LEU A 153 5.29 -1.46 -18.98
N VAL A 154 4.10 -1.99 -19.25
CA VAL A 154 3.80 -2.73 -20.48
C VAL A 154 2.91 -1.91 -21.38
N LEU A 155 3.33 -1.75 -22.64
CA LEU A 155 2.51 -1.26 -23.73
C LEU A 155 2.02 -2.42 -24.59
N VAL A 156 0.72 -2.44 -24.87
CA VAL A 156 0.12 -3.20 -25.97
C VAL A 156 -0.07 -2.25 -27.14
N TYR A 157 0.41 -2.64 -28.32
CA TYR A 157 0.34 -1.84 -29.53
C TYR A 157 -0.04 -2.71 -30.72
N LYS A 158 -0.72 -2.13 -31.70
CA LYS A 158 -1.27 -2.87 -32.85
C LYS A 158 -1.17 -2.05 -34.13
N ASN A 159 -1.09 -2.72 -35.27
CA ASN A 159 -1.20 -2.09 -36.58
C ASN A 159 -2.62 -2.34 -37.11
N THR A 160 -3.49 -1.33 -37.14
CA THR A 160 -4.85 -1.48 -37.69
C THR A 160 -4.90 -1.24 -39.20
N GLY A 161 -3.78 -0.85 -39.80
CA GLY A 161 -3.61 -0.69 -41.23
C GLY A 161 -3.54 -2.00 -42.01
N SER A 162 -3.50 -1.87 -43.34
CA SER A 162 -3.54 -2.97 -44.31
C SER A 162 -2.17 -3.37 -44.89
N ALA A 163 -1.10 -2.72 -44.47
CA ALA A 163 0.30 -3.04 -44.79
C ALA A 163 1.18 -3.11 -43.53
N GLU A 164 2.26 -3.89 -43.62
CA GLU A 164 3.34 -3.89 -42.62
C GLU A 164 3.91 -2.48 -42.39
N ALA A 165 4.09 -2.15 -41.11
CA ALA A 165 4.77 -0.98 -40.60
C ALA A 165 6.12 -1.42 -40.02
N ALA A 166 7.24 -1.02 -40.65
CA ALA A 166 8.58 -1.46 -40.27
C ALA A 166 9.60 -0.31 -40.34
N GLY A 167 10.64 -0.39 -39.50
CA GLY A 167 11.73 0.60 -39.44
C GLY A 167 11.40 1.83 -38.61
N TRP A 168 10.44 1.74 -37.69
CA TRP A 168 10.03 2.82 -36.80
C TRP A 168 10.60 2.63 -35.38
N ARG A 169 10.47 3.67 -34.55
CA ARG A 169 10.99 3.71 -33.18
C ARG A 169 9.87 3.83 -32.15
N GLU A 170 9.97 3.06 -31.08
CA GLU A 170 9.15 3.22 -29.86
C GLU A 170 9.96 3.96 -28.80
N GLU A 171 9.30 4.84 -28.05
CA GLU A 171 9.88 5.54 -26.89
C GLU A 171 8.95 5.45 -25.69
N ALA A 172 9.51 5.17 -24.53
CA ALA A 172 8.82 5.13 -23.25
C ALA A 172 9.31 6.25 -22.33
N PHE A 173 8.37 6.96 -21.72
CA PHE A 173 8.62 8.03 -20.77
C PHE A 173 7.96 7.71 -19.43
N LEU A 174 8.63 8.04 -18.33
CA LEU A 174 8.05 8.04 -16.99
C LEU A 174 8.25 9.43 -16.39
N ASP A 175 7.16 10.07 -16.01
CA ASP A 175 7.14 11.44 -15.47
C ASP A 175 7.83 12.46 -16.38
N GLY A 176 7.67 12.27 -17.71
CA GLY A 176 8.27 13.11 -18.75
C GLY A 176 9.75 12.83 -19.03
N ALA A 177 10.41 11.93 -18.30
CA ALA A 177 11.78 11.52 -18.57
C ALA A 177 11.82 10.23 -19.40
N GLU A 178 12.65 10.19 -20.45
CA GLU A 178 12.83 8.98 -21.27
C GLU A 178 13.39 7.84 -20.39
N ARG A 179 12.71 6.68 -20.44
CA ARG A 179 13.11 5.46 -19.75
C ARG A 179 13.83 4.48 -20.66
N GLY A 180 13.43 4.43 -21.92
CA GLY A 180 13.97 3.53 -22.90
C GLY A 180 13.32 3.74 -24.26
N HIS A 181 13.93 3.13 -25.26
CA HIS A 181 13.42 3.12 -26.62
C HIS A 181 13.82 1.83 -27.31
N THR A 182 13.08 1.48 -28.36
CA THR A 182 13.36 0.35 -29.22
C THR A 182 13.32 0.78 -30.67
N ASN A 183 14.41 0.56 -31.40
CA ASN A 183 14.53 0.91 -32.82
C ASN A 183 14.19 -0.28 -33.71
N ASP A 184 14.08 -0.01 -35.01
CA ASP A 184 13.87 -1.02 -36.06
C ASP A 184 12.64 -1.91 -35.80
N MET A 185 11.60 -1.31 -35.20
CA MET A 185 10.36 -2.01 -34.88
C MET A 185 9.64 -2.43 -36.17
N ALA A 186 8.95 -3.57 -36.12
CA ALA A 186 8.15 -4.09 -37.22
C ALA A 186 6.85 -4.73 -36.72
N LEU A 187 5.75 -4.42 -37.39
CA LEU A 187 4.42 -4.88 -37.04
C LEU A 187 3.59 -5.12 -38.32
N GLY A 188 3.23 -6.38 -38.55
CA GLY A 188 2.43 -6.79 -39.69
C GLY A 188 1.02 -6.20 -39.64
N ALA A 189 0.33 -6.18 -40.78
CA ALA A 189 -1.03 -5.67 -40.87
C ALA A 189 -2.01 -6.47 -39.97
N GLY A 190 -2.72 -5.78 -39.06
CA GLY A 190 -3.62 -6.40 -38.07
C GLY A 190 -2.91 -7.05 -36.88
N GLU A 191 -1.57 -7.03 -36.83
CA GLU A 191 -0.80 -7.65 -35.75
C GLU A 191 -0.90 -6.81 -34.46
N THR A 192 -0.92 -7.50 -33.32
CA THR A 192 -0.83 -6.89 -31.98
C THR A 192 0.36 -7.48 -31.25
N LYS A 193 1.19 -6.62 -30.66
CA LYS A 193 2.35 -7.00 -29.85
C LYS A 193 2.33 -6.27 -28.52
N ARG A 194 3.25 -6.66 -27.64
CA ARG A 194 3.52 -5.98 -26.38
C ARG A 194 5.00 -5.77 -26.17
N ILE A 195 5.34 -4.67 -25.50
CA ILE A 195 6.70 -4.34 -25.08
C ILE A 195 6.67 -3.87 -23.63
N GLY A 196 7.76 -4.12 -22.89
CA GLY A 196 7.82 -3.86 -21.45
C GLY A 196 9.12 -3.15 -21.06
N GLN A 197 9.01 -2.09 -20.28
CA GLN A 197 10.15 -1.38 -19.70
C GLN A 197 10.26 -1.71 -18.20
N LYS A 198 11.45 -2.12 -17.77
CA LYS A 198 11.70 -2.42 -16.35
C LYS A 198 11.68 -1.14 -15.52
N TRP A 199 11.03 -1.21 -14.37
CA TRP A 199 10.98 -0.11 -13.42
C TRP A 199 10.91 -0.63 -11.98
N THR A 200 11.70 -0.03 -11.09
CA THR A 200 11.54 -0.23 -9.63
C THR A 200 10.55 0.80 -9.12
N ALA A 201 9.43 0.33 -8.58
CA ALA A 201 8.36 1.19 -8.12
C ALA A 201 8.83 2.14 -7.01
N VAL A 202 8.44 3.40 -7.10
CA VAL A 202 8.70 4.44 -6.09
C VAL A 202 7.36 4.96 -5.61
N ALA A 203 7.25 5.29 -4.32
CA ALA A 203 6.01 5.89 -3.80
C ALA A 203 5.72 7.24 -4.48
N GLY A 204 4.45 7.46 -4.81
CA GLY A 204 4.01 8.69 -5.47
C GLY A 204 3.07 8.45 -6.64
N THR A 205 2.64 9.54 -7.27
CA THR A 205 1.85 9.50 -8.50
C THR A 205 2.79 9.63 -9.69
N HIS A 206 2.69 8.68 -10.60
CA HIS A 206 3.50 8.58 -11.79
C HIS A 206 2.65 8.60 -13.04
N THR A 207 3.20 9.11 -14.14
CA THR A 207 2.59 9.01 -15.47
C THR A 207 3.58 8.33 -16.40
N VAL A 208 3.21 7.16 -16.91
CA VAL A 208 3.93 6.51 -18.01
C VAL A 208 3.29 6.91 -19.33
N GLU A 209 4.12 7.21 -20.32
CA GLU A 209 3.70 7.52 -21.68
C GLU A 209 4.52 6.68 -22.65
N PHE A 210 3.85 6.13 -23.65
CA PHE A 210 4.49 5.43 -24.76
C PHE A 210 4.14 6.14 -26.05
N ARG A 211 5.13 6.27 -26.93
CA ARG A 211 5.00 6.86 -28.26
C ARG A 211 5.55 5.89 -29.29
N LEU A 212 4.79 5.65 -30.34
CA LEU A 212 5.18 4.86 -31.50
C LEU A 212 5.53 5.82 -32.64
N ASP A 213 6.46 5.40 -33.49
CA ASP A 213 6.96 6.15 -34.65
C ASP A 213 7.30 7.63 -34.34
N THR A 214 8.09 7.87 -33.29
CA THR A 214 8.43 9.23 -32.84
C THR A 214 9.20 10.07 -33.86
N GLU A 215 9.83 9.42 -34.83
CA GLU A 215 10.55 10.06 -35.94
C GLU A 215 9.63 10.31 -37.16
N ASN A 216 8.35 9.91 -37.07
CA ASN A 216 7.32 10.06 -38.10
C ASN A 216 7.81 9.54 -39.46
N VAL A 217 8.46 8.36 -39.45
CA VAL A 217 9.04 7.75 -40.66
C VAL A 217 8.01 6.93 -41.45
N ILE A 218 6.92 6.55 -40.79
CA ILE A 218 5.78 5.87 -41.40
C ILE A 218 4.68 6.88 -41.64
N GLY A 219 4.18 6.93 -42.88
CA GLY A 219 2.93 7.65 -43.16
C GLY A 219 1.75 6.81 -42.70
N GLU A 220 1.05 7.28 -41.67
CA GLU A 220 -0.07 6.59 -41.04
C GLU A 220 -1.41 7.09 -41.56
N SER A 221 -2.48 6.30 -41.40
CA SER A 221 -3.84 6.79 -41.67
C SER A 221 -4.35 7.73 -40.58
N ASP A 222 -3.89 7.54 -39.35
CA ASP A 222 -4.19 8.40 -38.20
C ASP A 222 -2.94 8.57 -37.31
N GLU A 223 -2.24 9.69 -37.52
CA GLU A 223 -1.03 10.07 -36.76
C GLU A 223 -1.32 10.46 -35.30
N SER A 224 -2.59 10.45 -34.85
CA SER A 224 -2.97 10.92 -33.52
C SER A 224 -3.15 9.81 -32.47
N ASN A 225 -3.09 8.55 -32.89
CA ASN A 225 -3.37 7.38 -32.05
C ASN A 225 -2.12 6.54 -31.72
N ASN A 226 -0.95 7.01 -32.12
CA ASN A 226 0.36 6.40 -31.87
C ASN A 226 0.97 6.78 -30.51
N THR A 227 0.24 7.52 -29.66
CA THR A 227 0.66 7.91 -28.31
C THR A 227 -0.41 7.60 -27.27
N ILE A 228 -0.01 7.01 -26.13
CA ILE A 228 -0.90 6.71 -24.99
C ILE A 228 -0.19 6.94 -23.67
N SER A 229 -0.94 7.35 -22.64
CA SER A 229 -0.42 7.52 -21.28
C SER A 229 -1.32 6.89 -20.23
N LEU A 230 -0.72 6.53 -19.10
CA LEU A 230 -1.38 5.99 -17.92
C LEU A 230 -0.82 6.68 -16.68
N THR A 231 -1.69 7.32 -15.92
CA THR A 231 -1.37 7.83 -14.58
C THR A 231 -1.79 6.81 -13.52
N PHE A 232 -0.88 6.50 -12.60
CA PHE A 232 -1.11 5.56 -11.51
C PHE A 232 -0.40 6.04 -10.24
N THR A 233 -0.79 5.50 -9.08
CA THR A 233 -0.24 5.90 -7.78
C THR A 233 0.27 4.68 -7.03
N ILE A 234 1.53 4.73 -6.60
CA ILE A 234 2.13 3.79 -5.66
C ILE A 234 1.98 4.38 -4.25
N GLN A 235 1.31 3.65 -3.37
CA GLN A 235 1.11 4.11 -2.00
C GLN A 235 2.43 3.99 -1.22
N PRO A 236 2.84 5.02 -0.47
CA PRO A 236 3.95 4.88 0.46
C PRO A 236 3.61 3.83 1.54
N PRO A 237 4.55 2.96 1.93
CA PRO A 237 4.34 1.96 2.97
C PRO A 237 4.23 2.57 4.38
N VAL A 238 3.44 1.92 5.22
CA VAL A 238 3.49 2.05 6.69
C VAL A 238 4.28 0.86 7.25
N ASP A 239 4.99 1.05 8.37
CA ASP A 239 5.73 -0.02 9.04
C ASP A 239 5.86 0.28 10.55
N LEU A 240 4.90 -0.20 11.34
CA LEU A 240 4.87 -0.06 12.79
C LEU A 240 5.83 -1.07 13.42
N MET A 241 6.87 -0.57 14.07
CA MET A 241 7.82 -1.39 14.78
C MET A 241 7.68 -1.19 16.30
N ALA A 242 7.50 -2.29 17.03
CA ALA A 242 7.62 -2.33 18.47
C ALA A 242 9.12 -2.40 18.87
N GLU A 243 9.75 -1.24 19.09
CA GLU A 243 11.21 -1.17 19.30
C GLU A 243 11.66 -1.70 20.67
N LYS A 244 11.10 -1.16 21.76
CA LYS A 244 11.61 -1.46 23.11
C LYS A 244 10.60 -1.23 24.21
N VAL A 245 10.43 -2.25 25.05
CA VAL A 245 9.65 -2.15 26.30
C VAL A 245 10.57 -1.77 27.46
N TYR A 246 10.11 -0.88 28.34
CA TYR A 246 10.79 -0.51 29.57
C TYR A 246 9.80 -0.06 30.64
N ILE A 247 10.30 0.08 31.87
CA ILE A 247 9.53 0.49 33.05
C ILE A 247 9.98 1.90 33.45
N ARG A 248 9.04 2.74 33.90
CA ARG A 248 9.35 4.04 34.50
C ARG A 248 8.45 4.30 35.72
N TRP A 249 8.90 5.16 36.64
CA TRP A 249 8.07 5.57 37.76
C TRP A 249 6.83 6.33 37.25
N SER A 250 5.65 6.01 37.76
CA SER A 250 4.43 6.71 37.34
C SER A 250 4.44 8.18 37.75
N GLU A 251 5.08 8.53 38.86
CA GLU A 251 5.15 9.92 39.33
C GLU A 251 6.20 10.74 38.59
N THR A 252 7.47 10.30 38.59
CA THR A 252 8.58 11.10 38.05
C THR A 252 8.82 10.89 36.55
N LYS A 253 8.28 9.81 35.99
CA LYS A 253 8.50 9.35 34.60
C LYS A 253 9.95 8.97 34.28
N ASP A 254 10.82 8.87 35.28
CA ASP A 254 12.20 8.39 35.14
C ASP A 254 12.24 6.87 34.95
N ARG A 255 13.24 6.39 34.19
CA ARG A 255 13.43 4.95 33.95
C ARG A 255 13.71 4.22 35.26
N VAL A 256 13.10 3.06 35.40
CA VAL A 256 13.33 2.11 36.49
C VAL A 256 14.24 1.01 35.97
N ASP A 257 15.33 0.72 36.70
CA ASP A 257 16.03 -0.55 36.52
C ASP A 257 15.14 -1.64 37.14
N PRO A 258 14.68 -2.66 36.39
CA PRO A 258 13.74 -3.63 36.91
C PRO A 258 14.21 -4.37 38.17
N LYS A 259 15.53 -4.44 38.43
CA LYS A 259 16.07 -5.04 39.66
C LYS A 259 15.77 -4.23 40.94
N ASP A 260 15.48 -2.94 40.78
CA ASP A 260 15.19 -2.02 41.88
C ASP A 260 13.68 -1.97 42.17
N LEU A 261 12.86 -2.73 41.42
CA LEU A 261 11.42 -2.77 41.58
C LEU A 261 11.02 -3.67 42.76
N VAL A 262 10.27 -3.08 43.70
CA VAL A 262 9.79 -3.74 44.92
C VAL A 262 8.26 -3.76 44.90
N ALA A 263 7.65 -4.79 45.48
CA ALA A 263 6.19 -4.90 45.56
C ALA A 263 5.57 -3.67 46.25
N GLY A 264 4.45 -3.18 45.71
CA GLY A 264 3.76 -1.96 46.15
C GLY A 264 4.18 -0.68 45.41
N CYS A 265 5.28 -0.69 44.67
CA CYS A 265 5.68 0.40 43.79
C CYS A 265 4.64 0.63 42.67
N VAL A 266 4.43 1.89 42.28
CA VAL A 266 3.54 2.26 41.16
C VAL A 266 4.38 2.70 39.95
N VAL A 267 4.22 1.99 38.83
CA VAL A 267 5.03 2.18 37.62
C VAL A 267 4.19 2.18 36.35
N ASP A 268 4.69 2.86 35.32
CA ASP A 268 4.18 2.74 33.95
C ASP A 268 4.96 1.64 33.23
N LEU A 269 4.24 0.75 32.55
CA LEU A 269 4.82 -0.13 31.54
C LEU A 269 4.73 0.56 30.19
N VAL A 270 5.87 0.79 29.55
CA VAL A 270 6.00 1.67 28.39
C VAL A 270 6.61 0.92 27.21
N LEU A 271 5.99 1.07 26.04
CA LEU A 271 6.57 0.71 24.76
C LEU A 271 7.08 1.98 24.06
N ARG A 272 8.34 1.96 23.63
CA ARG A 272 8.80 2.81 22.53
C ARG A 272 8.56 2.07 21.23
N CYS A 273 7.84 2.69 20.33
CA CYS A 273 7.58 2.20 18.98
C CYS A 273 7.98 3.25 17.96
N ARG A 274 8.01 2.85 16.68
CA ARG A 274 8.36 3.71 15.56
C ARG A 274 7.50 3.34 14.36
N ASN A 275 7.17 4.31 13.52
CA ASN A 275 6.76 4.04 12.15
C ASN A 275 8.01 4.15 11.24
N GLU A 276 8.54 3.03 10.75
CA GLU A 276 9.69 2.97 9.82
C GLU A 276 9.27 3.20 8.36
N GLY A 277 7.96 3.24 8.10
CA GLY A 277 7.38 3.53 6.80
C GLY A 277 7.50 5.00 6.40
N SER A 278 7.20 5.25 5.14
CA SER A 278 7.17 6.59 4.54
C SER A 278 5.76 7.20 4.48
N ALA A 279 4.73 6.45 4.89
CA ALA A 279 3.37 6.93 5.12
C ALA A 279 3.03 7.04 6.61
N ASP A 280 2.10 7.92 6.96
CA ASP A 280 1.59 8.01 8.34
C ASP A 280 0.75 6.77 8.69
N ALA A 281 1.00 6.18 9.86
CA ALA A 281 0.12 5.16 10.44
C ALA A 281 -1.04 5.88 11.14
N VAL A 282 -2.29 5.56 10.81
CA VAL A 282 -3.48 6.26 11.34
C VAL A 282 -4.58 5.25 11.68
N GLY A 283 -5.26 5.45 12.80
CA GLY A 283 -6.48 4.70 13.13
C GLY A 283 -6.29 3.23 13.45
N TRP A 284 -5.24 2.90 14.20
CA TRP A 284 -4.87 1.55 14.59
C TRP A 284 -4.89 1.39 16.12
N ARG A 285 -4.85 0.15 16.60
CA ARG A 285 -4.96 -0.18 18.03
C ARG A 285 -3.71 -0.87 18.54
N PHE A 286 -3.31 -0.55 19.78
CA PHE A 286 -2.33 -1.36 20.50
C PHE A 286 -2.95 -2.04 21.72
N GLU A 287 -2.38 -3.19 22.06
CA GLU A 287 -2.72 -3.94 23.27
C GLU A 287 -1.45 -4.25 24.06
N ALA A 288 -1.57 -4.26 25.39
CA ALA A 288 -0.52 -4.75 26.26
C ALA A 288 -1.06 -5.86 27.17
N TYR A 289 -0.26 -6.90 27.35
CA TYR A 289 -0.57 -8.08 28.14
C TYR A 289 0.48 -8.25 29.23
N LEU A 290 0.04 -8.30 30.48
CA LEU A 290 0.88 -8.64 31.63
C LEU A 290 0.59 -10.09 32.02
N ASP A 291 1.60 -10.95 31.94
CA ASP A 291 1.49 -12.39 32.22
C ASP A 291 0.37 -13.07 31.41
N GLU A 292 0.33 -12.74 30.11
CA GLU A 292 -0.70 -13.19 29.15
C GLU A 292 -2.14 -12.70 29.45
N VAL A 293 -2.32 -11.84 30.45
CA VAL A 293 -3.60 -11.18 30.75
C VAL A 293 -3.62 -9.78 30.15
N LEU A 294 -4.67 -9.44 29.41
CA LEU A 294 -4.84 -8.10 28.83
C LEU A 294 -4.81 -7.05 29.95
N LEU A 295 -3.79 -6.19 29.93
CA LEU A 295 -3.61 -5.09 30.86
C LEU A 295 -4.32 -3.84 30.36
N CYS A 296 -4.12 -3.48 29.10
CA CYS A 296 -4.87 -2.40 28.46
C CYS A 296 -4.95 -2.57 26.94
N SER A 297 -5.95 -1.91 26.38
CA SER A 297 -6.16 -1.77 24.94
C SER A 297 -6.52 -0.30 24.68
N LYS A 298 -5.86 0.33 23.72
CA LYS A 298 -6.12 1.73 23.36
C LYS A 298 -6.02 1.90 21.85
N ASP A 299 -6.97 2.65 21.32
CA ASP A 299 -6.88 3.17 19.97
C ASP A 299 -5.84 4.30 19.99
N ASP A 300 -4.86 4.25 19.09
CA ASP A 300 -3.96 5.37 18.85
C ASP A 300 -4.36 6.08 17.56
N ALA A 301 -4.24 7.41 17.57
CA ALA A 301 -4.71 8.24 16.49
C ALA A 301 -3.73 8.24 15.31
N SER A 302 -2.42 8.35 15.56
CA SER A 302 -1.42 8.32 14.49
C SER A 302 0.03 8.29 14.96
N ILE A 303 0.89 7.59 14.19
CA ILE A 303 2.34 7.80 14.22
C ILE A 303 2.79 8.30 12.84
N PRO A 304 3.31 9.54 12.74
CA PRO A 304 3.79 10.06 11.46
C PRO A 304 4.95 9.24 10.90
N ALA A 305 5.11 9.26 9.58
CA ALA A 305 6.19 8.57 8.88
C ALA A 305 7.59 8.85 9.49
N GLY A 306 8.38 7.80 9.72
CA GLY A 306 9.73 7.89 10.26
C GLY A 306 9.85 8.38 11.71
N LYS A 307 8.74 8.47 12.47
CA LYS A 307 8.75 9.00 13.85
C LYS A 307 8.69 7.92 14.92
N ASP A 308 9.35 8.22 16.04
CA ASP A 308 9.20 7.48 17.30
C ASP A 308 7.96 7.94 18.06
N TRP A 309 7.36 7.02 18.80
CA TRP A 309 6.23 7.29 19.68
C TRP A 309 6.36 6.48 20.98
N LEU A 310 5.65 6.94 22.02
CA LEU A 310 5.58 6.25 23.30
C LEU A 310 4.14 5.84 23.57
N LEU A 311 3.95 4.55 23.85
CA LEU A 311 2.68 3.96 24.27
C LEU A 311 2.82 3.46 25.70
N TRP A 312 1.78 3.61 26.50
CA TRP A 312 1.78 3.09 27.86
C TRP A 312 0.37 2.76 28.34
N CYS A 313 0.29 1.76 29.21
CA CYS A 313 -0.91 1.49 30.00
C CYS A 313 -0.92 2.35 31.27
N PRO A 314 -2.09 2.54 31.91
CA PRO A 314 -2.18 3.22 33.20
C PRO A 314 -1.30 2.56 34.28
N ASP A 315 -1.05 3.32 35.34
CA ASP A 315 -0.27 2.97 36.53
C ASP A 315 -0.53 1.52 37.02
N TRP A 316 0.50 0.69 36.99
CA TRP A 316 0.48 -0.67 37.53
C TRP A 316 1.15 -0.70 38.90
N THR A 317 0.47 -1.27 39.90
CA THR A 317 1.06 -1.53 41.22
C THR A 317 1.79 -2.87 41.19
N ALA A 318 3.11 -2.83 41.36
CA ALA A 318 3.98 -3.99 41.26
C ALA A 318 3.64 -5.04 42.32
N THR A 319 3.44 -6.28 41.89
CA THR A 319 3.28 -7.45 42.76
C THR A 319 4.58 -8.25 42.80
N GLU A 320 4.87 -8.92 43.91
CA GLU A 320 6.06 -9.79 44.00
C GLU A 320 6.00 -10.92 42.96
N GLY A 321 7.13 -11.21 42.32
CA GLY A 321 7.26 -12.33 41.40
C GLY A 321 7.94 -11.96 40.09
N THR A 322 8.00 -12.93 39.18
CA THR A 322 8.46 -12.70 37.81
C THR A 322 7.27 -12.40 36.92
N HIS A 323 7.38 -11.33 36.15
CA HIS A 323 6.35 -10.83 35.26
C HIS A 323 6.88 -10.68 33.84
N THR A 324 6.02 -10.88 32.85
CA THR A 324 6.29 -10.59 31.44
C THR A 324 5.25 -9.62 30.91
N ILE A 325 5.71 -8.47 30.44
CA ILE A 325 4.88 -7.52 29.70
C ILE A 325 5.12 -7.69 28.20
N LYS A 326 4.05 -7.80 27.43
CA LYS A 326 4.06 -7.90 25.97
C LYS A 326 3.17 -6.83 25.36
N PHE A 327 3.70 -6.06 24.43
CA PHE A 327 2.92 -5.13 23.62
C PHE A 327 2.75 -5.68 22.21
N ARG A 328 1.59 -5.43 21.63
CA ARG A 328 1.25 -5.72 20.24
C ARG A 328 0.69 -4.46 19.59
N LEU A 329 1.22 -4.10 18.43
CA LEU A 329 0.72 -3.02 17.58
C LEU A 329 -0.26 -3.59 16.55
N ASP A 330 -1.04 -2.68 15.96
CA ASP A 330 -2.12 -2.94 15.00
C ASP A 330 -2.89 -4.26 15.19
N THR A 331 -3.47 -4.46 16.38
CA THR A 331 -4.05 -5.76 16.74
C THR A 331 -5.31 -6.14 15.94
N ASP A 332 -5.93 -5.16 15.28
CA ASP A 332 -7.11 -5.35 14.43
C ASP A 332 -6.71 -5.59 12.96
N ASP A 333 -5.41 -5.57 12.61
CA ASP A 333 -4.85 -5.80 11.26
C ASP A 333 -5.49 -4.87 10.20
N VAL A 334 -5.63 -3.58 10.56
CA VAL A 334 -6.30 -2.58 9.73
C VAL A 334 -5.35 -1.83 8.81
N ILE A 335 -4.06 -1.76 9.15
CA ILE A 335 -3.01 -1.17 8.35
C ILE A 335 -2.26 -2.30 7.66
N LYS A 336 -2.18 -2.24 6.32
CA LYS A 336 -1.27 -3.13 5.61
C LYS A 336 0.15 -2.60 5.74
N GLU A 337 1.01 -3.35 6.39
CA GLU A 337 2.37 -2.94 6.71
C GLU A 337 3.39 -3.57 5.77
N LYS A 338 4.59 -2.97 5.72
CA LYS A 338 5.72 -3.51 4.97
C LYS A 338 6.30 -4.77 5.65
N ASP A 339 6.37 -4.77 6.98
CA ASP A 339 6.78 -5.91 7.78
C ASP A 339 5.76 -6.13 8.90
N GLU A 340 4.98 -7.22 8.80
CA GLU A 340 3.98 -7.55 9.82
C GLU A 340 4.59 -8.26 11.05
N THR A 341 5.89 -8.54 11.03
CA THR A 341 6.54 -9.41 12.02
C THR A 341 7.22 -8.66 13.16
N ASN A 342 7.38 -7.34 13.01
CA ASN A 342 8.04 -6.44 13.98
C ASN A 342 7.03 -5.71 14.91
N ASN A 343 5.75 -6.08 14.84
CA ASN A 343 4.64 -5.50 15.58
C ASN A 343 4.54 -5.91 17.07
N THR A 344 5.53 -6.62 17.61
CA THR A 344 5.48 -7.16 18.97
C THR A 344 6.79 -6.98 19.70
N ALA A 345 6.74 -6.51 20.95
CA ALA A 345 7.88 -6.44 21.85
C ALA A 345 7.50 -6.94 23.25
N SER A 346 8.46 -7.47 23.99
CA SER A 346 8.23 -7.97 25.34
C SER A 346 9.41 -7.71 26.27
N LEU A 347 9.12 -7.63 27.57
CA LEU A 347 10.11 -7.53 28.64
C LEU A 347 9.70 -8.46 29.79
N THR A 348 10.63 -9.31 30.20
CA THR A 348 10.50 -10.11 31.43
C THR A 348 11.34 -9.48 32.53
N PHE A 349 10.76 -9.33 33.72
CA PHE A 349 11.40 -8.73 34.88
C PHE A 349 10.93 -9.37 36.19
N THR A 350 11.66 -9.12 37.28
CA THR A 350 11.33 -9.66 38.61
C THR A 350 11.12 -8.52 39.59
N VAL A 351 10.01 -8.56 40.31
CA VAL A 351 9.68 -7.66 41.41
C VAL A 351 10.04 -8.34 42.72
N ARG A 352 10.82 -7.65 43.55
CA ARG A 352 11.24 -8.15 44.86
C ARG A 352 10.11 -8.01 45.89
N PRO A 353 10.04 -8.89 46.91
CA PRO A 353 9.12 -8.70 48.03
C PRO A 353 9.33 -7.34 48.69
N ALA A 354 8.23 -6.71 49.11
CA ALA A 354 8.29 -5.56 50.00
C ALA A 354 8.97 -5.99 51.30
N ILE A 355 10.06 -5.31 51.69
CA ILE A 355 10.67 -5.51 53.00
C ILE A 355 9.70 -4.90 54.02
N SER A 356 8.82 -5.73 54.58
CA SER A 356 7.81 -5.32 55.56
C SER A 356 8.35 -5.33 57.00
N ALA A 357 9.53 -5.92 57.22
CA ALA A 357 10.15 -6.09 58.53
C ALA A 357 11.68 -6.03 58.37
N ASP A 358 12.32 -5.05 59.00
CA ASP A 358 13.78 -4.98 59.13
C ASP A 358 14.17 -5.05 60.61
N ILE A 359 15.26 -5.73 60.92
CA ILE A 359 15.85 -5.84 62.26
C ILE A 359 17.22 -5.19 62.19
N ASP A 360 17.42 -4.12 62.96
CA ASP A 360 18.70 -3.38 63.02
C ASP A 360 19.13 -3.25 64.48
N LEU A 361 19.95 -4.19 64.97
CA LEU A 361 20.48 -4.17 66.34
C LEU A 361 21.75 -3.32 66.40
N ILE A 362 21.68 -2.22 67.13
CA ILE A 362 22.78 -1.27 67.29
C ILE A 362 23.31 -1.37 68.72
N ALA A 363 24.58 -1.75 68.84
CA ALA A 363 25.34 -1.61 70.09
C ALA A 363 25.69 -0.13 70.30
N GLU A 364 25.38 0.42 71.47
CA GLU A 364 25.56 1.84 71.76
C GLU A 364 26.77 2.10 72.66
N GLU A 365 26.86 1.39 73.79
CA GLU A 365 27.88 1.65 74.80
C GLU A 365 28.18 0.40 75.62
N VAL A 366 29.48 0.13 75.82
CA VAL A 366 29.96 -0.90 76.75
C VAL A 366 30.50 -0.22 78.00
N PHE A 367 30.08 -0.69 79.17
CA PHE A 367 30.55 -0.17 80.46
C PHE A 367 30.57 -1.29 81.51
N ILE A 368 31.27 -1.04 82.62
CA ILE A 368 31.42 -2.00 83.72
C ILE A 368 30.78 -1.41 84.97
N THR A 369 30.03 -2.22 85.72
CA THR A 369 29.53 -1.88 87.06
C THR A 369 30.02 -2.91 88.07
N ARG A 370 29.98 -2.61 89.37
CA ARG A 370 30.14 -3.66 90.40
C ARG A 370 28.94 -4.61 90.32
N ALA A 371 29.16 -5.89 90.63
CA ALA A 371 28.10 -6.89 90.54
C ALA A 371 26.85 -6.47 91.35
N GLY A 372 25.71 -6.34 90.67
CA GLY A 372 24.44 -5.92 91.28
C GLY A 372 24.30 -4.41 91.54
N GLU A 373 25.26 -3.59 91.09
CA GLU A 373 25.18 -2.14 91.11
C GLU A 373 24.90 -1.57 89.70
N ASN A 374 24.35 -0.35 89.65
CA ASN A 374 23.91 0.29 88.40
C ASN A 374 24.84 1.42 87.94
N GLU A 375 25.81 1.84 88.77
CA GLU A 375 26.68 2.96 88.47
C GLU A 375 27.96 2.48 87.77
N PRO A 376 28.32 3.05 86.60
CA PRO A 376 29.56 2.72 85.92
C PRO A 376 30.79 3.02 86.79
N ILE A 377 31.73 2.09 86.80
CA ILE A 377 33.02 2.24 87.49
C ILE A 377 34.15 2.44 86.48
N ASP A 378 35.25 3.03 86.94
CA ASP A 378 36.49 3.08 86.16
C ASP A 378 37.06 1.65 86.04
N PRO A 379 37.21 1.09 84.82
CA PRO A 379 37.78 -0.25 84.63
C PRO A 379 39.20 -0.40 85.21
N ASN A 380 39.96 0.70 85.35
CA ASN A 380 41.31 0.67 85.94
C ASN A 380 41.29 0.57 87.48
N SER A 381 40.11 0.65 88.11
CA SER A 381 39.95 0.48 89.55
C SER A 381 39.78 -0.98 89.99
N LEU A 382 39.71 -1.91 89.03
CA LEU A 382 39.49 -3.33 89.31
C LEU A 382 40.73 -3.97 89.94
N THR A 383 40.49 -4.79 90.94
CA THR A 383 41.47 -5.66 91.59
C THR A 383 41.09 -7.12 91.38
N GLU A 384 42.07 -8.03 91.43
CA GLU A 384 41.83 -9.47 91.31
C GLU A 384 40.78 -9.93 92.33
N GLY A 385 39.79 -10.68 91.85
CA GLY A 385 38.66 -11.17 92.64
C GLY A 385 37.45 -10.24 92.67
N ASP A 386 37.51 -9.04 92.09
CA ASP A 386 36.35 -8.15 91.99
C ASP A 386 35.26 -8.77 91.10
N GLU A 387 34.03 -8.90 91.62
CA GLU A 387 32.87 -9.28 90.82
C GLU A 387 32.25 -8.03 90.17
N VAL A 388 32.09 -8.07 88.85
CA VAL A 388 31.59 -6.96 88.04
C VAL A 388 30.58 -7.44 87.01
N ASP A 389 29.72 -6.53 86.55
CA ASP A 389 28.83 -6.77 85.42
C ASP A 389 29.38 -6.06 84.16
N LEU A 390 29.55 -6.82 83.08
CA LEU A 390 29.93 -6.31 81.77
C LEU A 390 28.65 -5.94 81.02
N ASN A 391 28.36 -4.65 80.91
CA ASN A 391 27.10 -4.14 80.40
C ASN A 391 27.23 -3.65 78.94
N LEU A 392 26.16 -3.83 78.17
CA LEU A 392 25.97 -3.28 76.83
C LEU A 392 24.62 -2.55 76.74
N ASN A 393 24.65 -1.23 76.55
CA ASN A 393 23.50 -0.48 76.04
C ASN A 393 23.32 -0.79 74.55
N TYR A 394 22.10 -1.12 74.15
CA TYR A 394 21.77 -1.41 72.76
C TYR A 394 20.34 -1.00 72.41
N ARG A 395 20.04 -0.92 71.11
CA ARG A 395 18.69 -0.68 70.62
C ARG A 395 18.39 -1.49 69.38
N ASN A 396 17.10 -1.78 69.17
CA ASN A 396 16.60 -2.26 67.89
C ASN A 396 16.08 -1.06 67.09
N ALA A 397 16.88 -0.54 66.17
CA ALA A 397 16.49 0.52 65.25
C ALA A 397 15.62 0.02 64.08
N GLY A 398 15.40 -1.29 63.96
CA GLY A 398 14.55 -1.92 62.96
C GLY A 398 13.07 -1.64 63.14
N SER A 399 12.27 -2.04 62.14
CA SER A 399 10.79 -1.98 62.18
C SER A 399 10.15 -3.27 62.69
N ALA A 400 10.92 -4.32 62.94
CA ALA A 400 10.45 -5.60 63.45
C ALA A 400 11.18 -6.02 64.74
N ASP A 401 10.50 -6.83 65.55
CA ASP A 401 11.05 -7.36 66.80
C ASP A 401 12.23 -8.30 66.51
N ALA A 402 13.34 -8.09 67.21
CA ALA A 402 14.47 -9.01 67.22
C ALA A 402 14.21 -10.08 68.27
N THR A 403 14.15 -11.36 67.90
CA THR A 403 13.88 -12.46 68.84
C THR A 403 14.81 -13.64 68.61
N GLY A 404 15.21 -14.35 69.67
CA GLY A 404 15.95 -15.60 69.57
C GLY A 404 17.42 -15.43 69.17
N TRP A 405 18.00 -14.25 69.44
CA TRP A 405 19.40 -13.98 69.12
C TRP A 405 20.28 -14.18 70.35
N ARG A 406 21.57 -14.46 70.11
CA ARG A 406 22.56 -14.73 71.13
C ARG A 406 23.43 -13.50 71.36
N PHE A 407 23.59 -13.11 72.62
CA PHE A 407 24.54 -12.09 73.04
C PHE A 407 25.80 -12.78 73.57
N GLU A 408 26.97 -12.42 73.06
CA GLU A 408 28.25 -13.00 73.48
C GLU A 408 29.18 -11.90 74.00
N VAL A 409 29.88 -12.18 75.09
CA VAL A 409 30.84 -11.27 75.70
C VAL A 409 32.23 -11.85 75.55
N TYR A 410 33.11 -11.06 74.95
CA TYR A 410 34.51 -11.41 74.72
C TYR A 410 35.42 -10.47 75.52
N LEU A 411 36.40 -11.04 76.22
CA LEU A 411 37.52 -10.30 76.82
C LEU A 411 38.80 -10.74 76.12
N ASP A 412 39.55 -9.77 75.58
CA ASP A 412 40.79 -9.99 74.80
C ASP A 412 40.66 -11.05 73.69
N GLY A 413 39.46 -11.14 73.08
CA GLY A 413 39.14 -12.09 72.02
C GLY A 413 38.77 -13.50 72.50
N ALA A 414 38.82 -13.77 73.81
CA ALA A 414 38.31 -15.00 74.41
C ALA A 414 36.84 -14.83 74.85
N LEU A 415 35.99 -15.80 74.53
CA LEU A 415 34.59 -15.82 74.98
C LEU A 415 34.55 -16.06 76.50
N VAL A 416 33.97 -15.12 77.25
CA VAL A 416 33.84 -15.22 78.72
C VAL A 416 32.41 -15.46 79.18
N GLY A 417 31.42 -15.21 78.31
CA GLY A 417 30.01 -15.34 78.66
C GLY A 417 29.07 -15.19 77.48
N TYR A 418 27.83 -15.65 77.64
CA TYR A 418 26.76 -15.42 76.66
C TYR A 418 25.37 -15.47 77.30
N LEU A 419 24.40 -14.86 76.64
CA LEU A 419 22.96 -15.02 76.88
C LEU A 419 22.29 -15.55 75.61
N GLU A 420 21.43 -16.54 75.75
CA GLU A 420 20.60 -17.09 74.66
C GLU A 420 19.20 -16.48 74.67
N ASP A 421 18.47 -16.70 73.57
CA ASP A 421 17.06 -16.34 73.44
C ASP A 421 16.75 -14.87 73.76
N VAL A 422 17.69 -13.98 73.46
CA VAL A 422 17.51 -12.55 73.70
C VAL A 422 16.45 -12.01 72.74
N SER A 423 15.65 -11.06 73.23
CA SER A 423 14.69 -10.33 72.42
C SER A 423 14.71 -8.83 72.69
N ARG A 424 14.36 -8.05 71.66
CA ARG A 424 14.17 -6.61 71.75
C ARG A 424 13.10 -6.18 70.74
N PRO A 425 11.96 -5.63 71.22
CA PRO A 425 10.94 -5.13 70.31
C PRO A 425 11.45 -4.05 69.37
N ALA A 426 10.78 -3.86 68.24
CA ALA A 426 11.10 -2.81 67.29
C ALA A 426 11.14 -1.43 67.96
N LYS A 427 12.12 -0.60 67.59
CA LYS A 427 12.31 0.78 68.08
C LYS A 427 12.55 0.93 69.60
N GLU A 428 12.80 -0.16 70.32
CA GLU A 428 13.09 -0.14 71.76
C GLU A 428 14.59 -0.19 72.05
N THR A 429 14.97 0.37 73.20
CA THR A 429 16.33 0.28 73.77
C THR A 429 16.39 -0.74 74.90
N GLY A 430 17.59 -1.12 75.32
CA GLY A 430 17.78 -1.86 76.55
C GLY A 430 19.23 -2.12 76.91
N ILE A 431 19.40 -2.89 77.98
CA ILE A 431 20.70 -3.23 78.54
C ILE A 431 20.80 -4.75 78.61
N LEU A 432 21.94 -5.28 78.16
CA LEU A 432 22.37 -6.65 78.45
C LEU A 432 23.58 -6.61 79.35
N TRP A 433 23.73 -7.62 80.19
CA TRP A 433 24.88 -7.72 81.08
C TRP A 433 25.28 -9.17 81.30
N TYR A 434 26.56 -9.37 81.64
CA TYR A 434 27.11 -10.65 82.05
C TYR A 434 28.05 -10.45 83.24
N GLN A 435 27.81 -11.19 84.33
CA GLN A 435 28.64 -11.11 85.53
C GLN A 435 29.97 -11.83 85.30
N TRP A 436 31.07 -11.16 85.60
CA TRP A 436 32.44 -11.64 85.44
C TRP A 436 33.27 -11.33 86.70
N THR A 437 34.18 -12.22 87.06
CA THR A 437 35.12 -12.02 88.17
C THR A 437 36.47 -11.61 87.60
N ALA A 438 37.02 -10.49 88.06
CA ALA A 438 38.31 -9.99 87.63
C ALA A 438 39.43 -10.97 87.96
N GLU A 439 40.13 -11.45 86.95
CA GLU A 439 41.28 -12.34 87.11
C GLU A 439 42.58 -11.52 87.13
N ALA A 440 43.63 -12.05 87.76
CA ALA A 440 44.96 -11.45 87.66
C ALA A 440 45.41 -11.43 86.19
N GLY A 441 45.73 -10.25 85.67
CA GLY A 441 46.37 -10.12 84.38
C GLY A 441 47.76 -10.79 84.36
N PRO A 442 48.32 -11.05 83.16
CA PRO A 442 49.70 -11.51 83.01
C PRO A 442 50.73 -10.51 83.55
#